data_AF-A0A2V8S9G9-F1
#
_entry.id   AF-A0A2V8S9G9-F1
#
_cell.length_a   1.000
_cell.length_b   1.000
_cell.length_c   1.000
_cell.angle_alpha   90.00
_cell.angle_beta   90.00
_cell.angle_gamma   90.00
#
_symmetry.space_group_name_H-M   'P 1'
#
loop_
_entity.id
_entity.type
_entity.pdbx_description
1 polymer ?
#
loop_
_entity_poly.entity_id
_entity_poly.type
_entity_poly.pdbx_seq_one_letter_code
_entity_poly.pdbx_strand_id
1 'polypeptide(L)'
;MSAQLFEAPMIEGALAGRMAEEREAIQCPVCGGANKADAIFCANAACGKALGPFAYVHEELAAKSRWYERLAERATDFISRPHFLVVHSLWFLLWLVLNTGLFAIVGKFDIYPYNLLGLILSVESIFITGFLLISQNRQNAHADKRAELDYEVSVRTYREIDELKELVQAMQAQVSSLERTIRSR
;
A
#
# COMPACT_ATOMS: atom_id res chain seq x y z
N MET A 1 -57.26 -33.66 -12.23
CA MET A 1 -57.42 -32.58 -13.21
C MET A 1 -56.27 -31.61 -12.98
N SER A 2 -55.39 -31.52 -13.96
CA SER A 2 -54.08 -30.87 -14.03
C SER A 2 -53.97 -29.50 -13.32
N ALA A 3 -53.14 -29.42 -12.28
CA ALA A 3 -52.56 -28.17 -11.81
C ALA A 3 -51.34 -27.86 -12.68
N GLN A 4 -51.45 -26.81 -13.49
CA GLN A 4 -50.42 -26.31 -14.38
C GLN A 4 -49.19 -25.89 -13.56
N LEU A 5 -48.03 -26.43 -13.93
CA LEU A 5 -46.70 -25.99 -13.53
C LEU A 5 -46.55 -24.50 -13.89
N PHE A 6 -46.46 -23.65 -12.87
CA PHE A 6 -46.17 -22.23 -13.03
C PHE A 6 -44.70 -22.09 -13.44
N GLU A 7 -44.46 -21.64 -14.67
CA GLU A 7 -43.13 -21.36 -15.24
C GLU A 7 -42.41 -20.24 -14.46
N ALA A 8 -41.59 -20.62 -13.48
CA ALA A 8 -40.67 -19.73 -12.76
C ALA A 8 -39.25 -19.50 -13.38
N PRO A 9 -38.78 -20.17 -14.47
CA PRO A 9 -37.37 -20.02 -14.87
C PRO A 9 -37.08 -18.77 -15.72
N MET A 10 -38.09 -18.06 -16.22
CA MET A 10 -37.89 -16.93 -17.15
C MET A 10 -37.61 -15.58 -16.46
N ILE A 11 -37.98 -15.41 -15.19
CA ILE A 11 -37.81 -14.14 -14.47
C ILE A 11 -36.39 -14.02 -13.88
N GLU A 12 -35.80 -15.12 -13.40
CA GLU A 12 -34.45 -15.13 -12.83
C GLU A 12 -33.37 -14.79 -13.88
N GLY A 13 -33.47 -15.35 -15.09
CA GLY A 13 -32.53 -15.06 -16.17
C GLY A 13 -32.58 -13.60 -16.65
N ALA A 14 -33.78 -13.00 -16.67
CA ALA A 14 -33.98 -11.62 -17.09
C ALA A 14 -33.50 -10.59 -16.05
N LEU A 15 -33.65 -10.87 -14.75
CA LEU A 15 -33.11 -10.01 -13.69
C LEU A 15 -31.58 -10.12 -13.57
N ALA A 16 -31.03 -11.33 -13.67
CA ALA A 16 -29.59 -11.55 -13.63
C ALA A 16 -28.87 -10.87 -14.81
N GLY A 17 -29.47 -10.90 -16.01
CA GLY A 17 -28.95 -10.20 -17.19
C GLY A 17 -28.99 -8.67 -17.04
N ARG A 18 -30.07 -8.12 -16.48
CA ARG A 18 -30.20 -6.67 -16.25
C ARG A 18 -29.23 -6.13 -15.18
N MET A 19 -28.96 -6.90 -14.13
CA MET A 19 -27.97 -6.54 -13.09
C MET A 19 -26.51 -6.55 -13.59
N ALA A 20 -26.23 -7.33 -14.63
CA ALA A 20 -24.89 -7.45 -15.22
C ALA A 20 -24.61 -6.41 -16.31
N GLU A 21 -25.63 -5.94 -17.03
CA GLU A 21 -25.48 -5.08 -18.22
C GLU A 21 -25.47 -3.57 -17.91
N GLU A 22 -26.00 -3.13 -16.75
CA GLU A 22 -26.10 -1.70 -16.38
C GLU A 22 -24.92 -1.18 -15.52
N ARG A 23 -23.89 -2.00 -15.26
CA ARG A 23 -22.69 -1.52 -14.56
C ARG A 23 -21.74 -0.89 -15.58
N GLU A 24 -21.81 0.43 -15.71
CA GLU A 24 -20.97 1.23 -16.62
C GLU A 24 -19.46 1.07 -16.30
N ALA A 25 -18.64 0.94 -17.34
CA ALA A 25 -17.20 0.74 -17.22
C ALA A 25 -16.52 1.90 -16.47
N ILE A 26 -15.64 1.58 -15.53
CA ILE A 26 -14.97 2.59 -14.69
C ILE A 26 -13.66 3.03 -15.36
N GLN A 27 -13.49 4.33 -15.59
CA GLN A 27 -12.21 4.89 -16.00
C GLN A 27 -11.28 5.09 -14.79
N CYS A 28 -10.03 4.67 -14.94
CA CYS A 28 -9.00 4.92 -13.94
C CYS A 28 -8.61 6.41 -13.94
N PRO A 29 -8.69 7.14 -12.80
CA PRO A 29 -8.35 8.56 -12.76
C PRO A 29 -6.85 8.84 -12.96
N VAL A 30 -5.99 7.82 -12.82
CA VAL A 30 -4.53 7.96 -12.91
C VAL A 30 -4.02 7.73 -14.32
N CYS A 31 -4.43 6.63 -14.96
CA CYS A 31 -3.94 6.28 -16.30
C CYS A 31 -4.97 6.47 -17.42
N GLY A 32 -6.22 6.80 -17.09
CA GLY A 32 -7.31 6.91 -18.06
C GLY A 32 -7.78 5.57 -18.65
N GLY A 33 -7.18 4.44 -18.24
CA GLY A 33 -7.55 3.11 -18.73
C GLY A 33 -8.98 2.73 -18.35
N ALA A 34 -9.71 2.12 -19.28
CA ALA A 34 -11.04 1.58 -19.03
C ALA A 34 -10.97 0.24 -18.30
N ASN A 35 -11.82 0.05 -17.30
CA ASN A 35 -11.88 -1.16 -16.50
C ASN A 35 -13.33 -1.66 -16.40
N LYS A 36 -13.49 -2.95 -16.15
CA LYS A 36 -14.80 -3.52 -15.85
C LYS A 36 -15.36 -2.85 -14.59
N ALA A 37 -16.69 -2.78 -14.50
CA ALA A 37 -17.35 -2.09 -13.42
C ALA A 37 -17.27 -2.81 -12.06
N ASP A 38 -16.89 -4.08 -12.05
CA ASP A 38 -16.58 -4.90 -10.87
C ASP A 38 -15.07 -4.97 -10.58
N ALA A 39 -14.22 -4.28 -11.35
CA ALA A 39 -12.78 -4.32 -11.16
C ALA A 39 -12.37 -3.58 -9.88
N ILE A 40 -11.75 -4.32 -8.94
CA ILE A 40 -11.15 -3.75 -7.72
C ILE A 40 -9.80 -3.07 -8.04
N PHE A 41 -9.07 -3.59 -9.02
CA PHE A 41 -7.78 -3.05 -9.46
C PHE A 41 -7.80 -2.71 -10.95
N CYS A 42 -7.02 -1.70 -11.33
CA CYS A 42 -6.86 -1.30 -12.73
C CYS A 42 -6.20 -2.42 -13.54
N ALA A 43 -6.79 -2.75 -14.68
CA ALA A 43 -6.34 -3.80 -15.58
C ALA A 43 -5.03 -3.45 -16.33
N ASN A 44 -4.63 -2.18 -16.32
CA ASN A 44 -3.34 -1.78 -16.89
C ASN A 44 -2.19 -2.29 -15.99
N ALA A 45 -1.36 -3.19 -16.55
CA ALA A 45 -0.22 -3.80 -15.85
C ALA A 45 0.83 -2.79 -15.36
N ALA A 46 0.94 -1.62 -16.01
CA ALA A 46 1.83 -0.54 -15.56
C ALA A 46 1.20 0.31 -14.44
N CYS A 47 -0.13 0.26 -14.25
CA CYS A 47 -0.84 1.07 -13.27
C CYS A 47 -1.12 0.29 -11.98
N GLY A 48 -1.84 -0.84 -12.08
CA GLY A 48 -2.19 -1.71 -10.94
C GLY A 48 -2.93 -1.03 -9.77
N LYS A 49 -3.42 0.20 -9.93
CA LYS A 49 -4.05 0.97 -8.84
C LYS A 49 -5.41 0.41 -8.47
N ALA A 50 -5.76 0.47 -7.18
CA ALA A 50 -7.11 0.18 -6.71
C ALA A 50 -8.12 1.20 -7.28
N LEU A 51 -9.27 0.71 -7.73
CA LEU A 51 -10.40 1.49 -8.24
C LEU A 51 -11.50 1.57 -7.17
N GLY A 52 -12.27 2.66 -7.18
CA GLY A 52 -13.38 2.88 -6.26
C GLY A 52 -13.01 3.71 -5.02
N PRO A 53 -13.83 3.67 -3.94
CA PRO A 53 -13.72 4.58 -2.80
C PRO A 53 -12.43 4.43 -1.98
N PHE A 54 -11.67 3.34 -2.16
CA PHE A 54 -10.43 3.08 -1.43
C PHE A 54 -9.18 3.71 -2.09
N ALA A 55 -9.33 4.43 -3.21
CA ALA A 55 -8.23 4.96 -4.01
C ALA A 55 -7.39 6.09 -3.35
N TYR A 56 -7.87 6.71 -2.27
CA TYR A 56 -7.48 8.08 -1.91
C TYR A 56 -6.15 8.25 -1.15
N VAL A 57 -5.60 7.19 -0.58
CA VAL A 57 -4.67 7.33 0.56
C VAL A 57 -3.25 7.71 0.15
N HIS A 58 -2.71 7.08 -0.89
CA HIS A 58 -1.28 7.19 -1.19
C HIS A 58 -0.92 8.49 -1.92
N GLU A 59 -1.86 9.05 -2.69
CA GLU A 59 -1.59 10.14 -3.61
C GLU A 59 -1.66 11.51 -2.93
N GLU A 60 -2.60 11.71 -2.00
CA GLU A 60 -2.69 12.95 -1.20
C GLU A 60 -1.52 13.11 -0.23
N LEU A 61 -1.03 11.99 0.30
CA LEU A 61 0.09 11.98 1.25
C LEU A 61 1.42 12.32 0.57
N ALA A 62 1.63 11.88 -0.69
CA ALA A 62 2.80 12.25 -1.47
C ALA A 62 2.79 13.74 -1.90
N ALA A 63 1.61 14.30 -2.17
CA ALA A 63 1.43 15.66 -2.67
C ALA A 63 1.83 16.76 -1.67
N LYS A 64 1.81 16.47 -0.35
CA LYS A 64 2.13 17.46 0.70
C LYS A 64 3.58 17.45 1.21
N SER A 65 4.48 16.70 0.56
CA SER A 65 5.87 16.57 1.02
C SER A 65 6.63 17.91 0.99
N ARG A 66 7.23 18.26 2.12
CA ARG A 66 8.08 19.46 2.25
C ARG A 66 9.41 19.24 1.53
N TRP A 67 10.09 20.32 1.17
CA TRP A 67 11.34 20.24 0.39
C TRP A 67 12.44 19.40 1.07
N TYR A 68 12.54 19.47 2.40
CA TYR A 68 13.54 18.72 3.17
C TYR A 68 13.20 17.22 3.24
N GLU A 69 11.93 16.83 3.21
CA GLU A 69 11.51 15.41 3.15
C GLU A 69 11.92 14.82 1.81
N ARG A 70 11.66 15.56 0.70
CA ARG A 70 12.08 15.15 -0.64
C ARG A 70 13.60 15.04 -0.80
N LEU A 71 14.36 15.86 -0.07
CA LEU A 71 15.82 15.79 -0.03
C LEU A 71 16.28 14.57 0.79
N ALA A 72 15.71 14.37 1.98
CA ALA A 72 16.02 13.24 2.84
C ALA A 72 15.71 11.91 2.15
N GLU A 73 14.59 11.80 1.45
CA GLU A 73 14.23 10.62 0.64
C GLU A 73 15.26 10.32 -0.43
N ARG A 74 15.66 11.33 -1.23
CA ARG A 74 16.69 11.14 -2.25
C ARG A 74 18.04 10.72 -1.64
N ALA A 75 18.39 11.29 -0.49
CA ALA A 75 19.60 10.93 0.23
C ALA A 75 19.53 9.49 0.75
N THR A 76 18.43 9.11 1.41
CA THR A 76 18.21 7.75 1.93
C THR A 76 18.12 6.72 0.80
N ASP A 77 17.48 7.05 -0.33
CA ASP A 77 17.44 6.21 -1.53
C ASP A 77 18.83 6.04 -2.14
N PHE A 78 19.72 7.03 -2.03
CA PHE A 78 21.10 6.90 -2.47
C PHE A 78 21.91 6.00 -1.52
N ILE A 79 21.81 6.25 -0.21
CA ILE A 79 22.54 5.52 0.85
C ILE A 79 22.12 4.05 0.90
N SER A 80 20.84 3.75 0.72
CA SER A 80 20.29 2.39 0.82
C SER A 80 20.64 1.48 -0.36
N ARG A 81 21.17 2.03 -1.45
CA ARG A 81 21.57 1.23 -2.60
C ARG A 81 22.87 0.46 -2.31
N PRO A 82 22.99 -0.82 -2.72
CA PRO A 82 24.15 -1.65 -2.42
C PRO A 82 25.47 -1.11 -2.99
N HIS A 83 25.43 -0.37 -4.11
CA HIS A 83 26.62 0.26 -4.71
C HIS A 83 27.29 1.31 -3.81
N PHE A 84 26.52 2.00 -2.95
CA PHE A 84 27.04 3.04 -2.06
C PHE A 84 28.03 2.42 -1.07
N LEU A 85 27.66 1.29 -0.47
CA LEU A 85 28.51 0.55 0.48
C LEU A 85 29.83 0.12 -0.16
N VAL A 86 29.83 -0.34 -1.41
CA VAL A 86 31.04 -0.78 -2.11
C VAL A 86 31.98 0.40 -2.36
N VAL A 87 31.47 1.49 -2.93
CA VAL A 87 32.28 2.69 -3.22
C VAL A 87 32.84 3.29 -1.93
N HIS A 88 32.02 3.38 -0.89
CA HIS A 88 32.42 3.93 0.40
C HIS A 88 33.49 3.05 1.08
N SER A 89 33.32 1.72 1.03
CA SER A 89 34.32 0.76 1.53
C SER A 89 35.65 0.86 0.77
N LEU A 90 35.61 1.02 -0.55
CA LEU A 90 36.83 1.21 -1.36
C LEU A 90 37.53 2.52 -1.04
N TRP A 91 36.76 3.60 -0.85
CA TRP A 91 37.30 4.89 -0.43
C TRP A 91 38.01 4.80 0.93
N PHE A 92 37.41 4.08 1.89
CA PHE A 92 38.04 3.80 3.18
C PHE A 92 39.35 3.02 3.07
N LEU A 93 39.33 1.92 2.32
CA LEU A 93 40.52 1.10 2.13
C LEU A 93 41.63 1.90 1.44
N LEU A 94 41.27 2.73 0.45
CA LEU A 94 42.21 3.63 -0.21
C LEU A 94 42.82 4.62 0.78
N TRP A 95 42.02 5.22 1.67
CA TRP A 95 42.52 6.14 2.71
C TRP A 95 43.53 5.47 3.63
N LEU A 96 43.23 4.24 4.09
CA LEU A 96 44.13 3.47 4.93
C LEU A 96 45.44 3.16 4.21
N VAL A 97 45.37 2.63 2.98
CA VAL A 97 46.55 2.27 2.17
C VAL A 97 47.43 3.50 1.90
N LEU A 98 46.84 4.64 1.56
CA LEU A 98 47.59 5.88 1.36
C LEU A 98 48.34 6.31 2.64
N ASN A 99 47.72 6.15 3.82
CA ASN A 99 48.34 6.52 5.10
C ASN A 99 49.32 5.47 5.66
N THR A 100 49.35 4.24 5.14
CA THR A 100 50.38 3.24 5.51
C THR A 100 51.79 3.65 5.07
N GLY A 101 51.93 4.65 4.19
CA GLY A 101 53.22 5.11 3.66
C GLY A 101 53.73 4.27 2.48
N LEU A 102 52.87 3.45 1.87
CA LEU A 102 53.20 2.66 0.68
C LEU A 102 53.53 3.53 -0.55
N PHE A 103 52.97 4.74 -0.60
CA PHE A 103 53.24 5.73 -1.63
C PHE A 103 54.13 6.83 -1.06
N ALA A 104 55.44 6.79 -1.37
CA ALA A 104 56.43 7.78 -0.92
C ALA A 104 56.16 9.23 -1.39
N ILE A 105 55.17 9.42 -2.26
CA ILE A 105 54.81 10.69 -2.90
C ILE A 105 53.91 11.55 -1.98
N VAL A 106 53.18 10.93 -1.05
CA VAL A 106 52.26 11.63 -0.14
C VAL A 106 52.69 11.30 1.29
N GLY A 107 53.19 12.29 2.03
CA GLY A 107 53.57 12.10 3.44
C GLY A 107 52.39 11.58 4.27
N LYS A 108 52.67 10.88 5.38
CA LYS A 108 51.63 10.39 6.31
C LYS A 108 50.91 11.58 6.93
N PHE A 109 49.70 11.89 6.46
CA PHE A 109 48.94 13.03 6.95
C PHE A 109 47.99 12.65 8.10
N ASP A 110 47.50 11.41 8.13
CA ASP A 110 46.62 10.89 9.18
C ASP A 110 47.29 9.66 9.81
N ILE A 111 48.13 9.90 10.83
CA ILE A 111 48.90 8.85 11.52
C ILE A 111 47.94 8.06 12.43
N TYR A 112 48.12 6.75 12.49
CA TYR A 112 47.42 5.88 13.44
C TYR A 112 47.44 6.52 14.84
N PRO A 113 46.27 6.81 15.45
CA PRO A 113 44.96 6.15 15.29
C PRO A 113 43.96 6.75 14.26
N TYR A 114 44.39 7.50 13.25
CA TYR A 114 43.52 8.05 12.18
C TYR A 114 42.43 9.03 12.66
N ASN A 115 42.83 10.08 13.38
CA ASN A 115 41.90 11.03 13.98
C ASN A 115 41.05 11.80 12.94
N LEU A 116 41.64 12.14 11.78
CA LEU A 116 40.90 12.92 10.77
C LEU A 116 39.81 12.06 10.11
N LEU A 117 40.15 10.82 9.75
CA LEU A 117 39.17 9.86 9.24
C LEU A 117 38.03 9.70 10.25
N GLY A 118 38.34 9.44 11.52
CA GLY A 118 37.34 9.26 12.58
C GLY A 118 36.39 10.44 12.72
N LEU A 119 36.88 11.68 12.61
CA LEU A 119 36.05 12.89 12.64
C LEU A 119 35.09 12.96 11.44
N ILE A 120 35.58 12.69 10.23
CA ILE A 120 34.77 12.70 9.02
C ILE A 120 33.62 11.69 9.14
N LEU A 121 33.92 10.46 9.59
CA LEU A 121 32.91 9.41 9.73
C LEU A 121 31.87 9.71 10.78
N SER A 122 32.29 10.32 11.89
CA SER A 122 31.37 10.68 12.96
C SER A 122 30.35 11.70 12.46
N VAL A 123 30.81 12.71 11.73
CA VAL A 123 29.93 13.71 11.11
C VAL A 123 29.04 13.08 10.05
N GLU A 124 29.59 12.24 9.17
CA GLU A 124 28.83 11.53 8.14
C GLU A 124 27.72 10.66 8.72
N SER A 125 28.01 9.91 9.79
CA SER A 125 27.04 9.06 10.48
C SER A 125 25.86 9.86 11.05
N ILE A 126 26.12 11.06 11.58
CA ILE A 126 25.06 11.96 12.07
C ILE A 126 24.14 12.37 10.91
N PHE A 127 24.70 12.73 9.75
CA PHE A 127 23.90 13.08 8.57
C PHE A 127 23.08 11.89 8.04
N ILE A 128 23.69 10.72 7.89
CA ILE A 128 23.01 9.50 7.44
C ILE A 128 21.85 9.16 8.37
N THR A 129 22.11 9.16 9.68
CA THR A 129 21.08 8.87 10.70
C THR A 129 19.96 9.91 10.67
N GLY A 130 20.29 11.19 10.53
CA GLY A 130 19.30 12.27 10.40
C GLY A 130 18.38 12.08 9.19
N PHE A 131 18.93 11.77 8.02
CA PHE A 131 18.12 11.50 6.82
C PHE A 131 17.29 10.23 6.97
N LEU A 132 17.86 9.18 7.55
CA LEU A 132 17.15 7.93 7.84
C LEU A 132 15.94 8.18 8.75
N LEU A 133 16.11 8.94 9.84
CA LEU A 133 15.03 9.27 10.78
C LEU A 133 13.92 10.10 10.12
N ILE A 134 14.27 11.07 9.26
CA ILE A 134 13.27 11.85 8.52
C ILE A 134 12.47 10.93 7.59
N SER A 135 13.15 10.07 6.83
CA SER A 135 12.49 9.10 5.95
C SER A 135 11.60 8.13 6.75
N GLN A 136 12.08 7.65 7.90
CA GLN A 136 11.32 6.76 8.80
C GLN A 136 10.09 7.44 9.38
N ASN A 137 10.20 8.68 9.90
CA ASN A 137 9.05 9.43 10.42
C ASN A 137 7.97 9.60 9.35
N ARG A 138 8.37 9.86 8.11
CA ARG A 138 7.43 9.95 6.98
C ARG A 138 6.76 8.61 6.67
N GLN A 139 7.54 7.53 6.62
CA GLN A 139 6.99 6.18 6.39
C GLN A 139 6.02 5.76 7.50
N ASN A 140 6.34 6.09 8.76
CA ASN A 140 5.47 5.84 9.91
C ASN A 140 4.17 6.64 9.82
N ALA A 141 4.24 7.93 9.49
CA ALA A 141 3.04 8.74 9.27
C ALA A 141 2.14 8.17 8.16
N HIS A 142 2.72 7.63 7.09
CA HIS A 142 1.96 6.92 6.06
C HIS A 142 1.38 5.59 6.55
N ALA A 143 2.12 4.83 7.35
CA ALA A 143 1.67 3.58 7.94
C ALA A 143 0.50 3.81 8.92
N ASP A 144 0.59 4.82 9.77
CA ASP A 144 -0.47 5.21 10.71
C ASP A 144 -1.74 5.59 9.95
N LYS A 145 -1.62 6.37 8.87
CA LYS A 145 -2.80 6.74 8.07
C LYS A 145 -3.44 5.54 7.38
N ARG A 146 -2.63 4.60 6.88
CA ARG A 146 -3.13 3.33 6.32
C ARG A 146 -3.88 2.53 7.39
N ALA A 147 -3.31 2.40 8.58
CA ALA A 147 -3.92 1.66 9.68
C ALA A 147 -5.26 2.28 10.11
N GLU A 148 -5.37 3.61 10.16
CA GLU A 148 -6.63 4.30 10.46
C GLU A 148 -7.72 3.97 9.44
N LEU A 149 -7.37 3.95 8.15
CA LEU A 149 -8.31 3.65 7.08
C LEU A 149 -8.69 2.17 7.06
N ASP A 150 -7.73 1.27 7.20
CA ASP A 150 -7.99 -0.17 7.31
C ASP A 150 -8.92 -0.47 8.49
N TYR A 151 -8.77 0.28 9.60
CA TYR A 151 -9.68 0.21 10.74
C TYR A 151 -11.09 0.69 10.38
N GLU A 152 -11.24 1.85 9.73
CA GLU A 152 -12.56 2.35 9.30
C GLU A 152 -13.27 1.37 8.36
N VAL A 153 -12.56 0.83 7.37
CA VAL A 153 -13.09 -0.16 6.43
C VAL A 153 -13.51 -1.42 7.17
N SER A 154 -12.69 -1.89 8.11
CA SER A 154 -13.02 -3.06 8.93
C SER A 154 -14.31 -2.83 9.71
N VAL A 155 -14.43 -1.69 10.42
CA VAL A 155 -15.63 -1.35 11.20
C VAL A 155 -16.88 -1.25 10.31
N ARG A 156 -16.78 -0.65 9.13
CA ARG A 156 -17.91 -0.58 8.17
C ARG A 156 -18.33 -1.98 7.71
N THR A 157 -17.36 -2.82 7.35
CA THR A 157 -17.59 -4.20 6.93
C THR A 157 -18.28 -5.00 8.04
N TYR A 158 -17.84 -4.85 9.29
CA TYR A 158 -18.49 -5.50 10.44
C TYR A 158 -19.97 -5.09 10.59
N ARG A 159 -20.32 -3.81 10.38
CA ARG A 159 -21.71 -3.34 10.44
C ARG A 159 -22.57 -3.93 9.32
N GLU A 160 -22.08 -3.90 8.08
CA GLU A 160 -22.79 -4.48 6.94
C GLU A 160 -23.03 -6.00 7.14
N ILE A 161 -22.06 -6.72 7.71
CA ILE A 161 -22.22 -8.14 8.04
C ILE A 161 -23.30 -8.35 9.12
N ASP A 162 -23.34 -7.49 10.14
CA ASP A 162 -24.34 -7.60 11.21
C ASP A 162 -25.75 -7.30 10.70
N GLU A 163 -25.91 -6.28 9.85
CA GLU A 163 -27.17 -5.99 9.16
C GLU A 163 -27.62 -7.17 8.27
N LEU A 164 -26.71 -7.76 7.50
CA LEU A 164 -27.00 -8.95 6.69
C LEU A 164 -27.42 -10.13 7.57
N LYS A 165 -26.80 -10.30 8.73
CA LYS A 165 -27.16 -11.36 9.69
C LYS A 165 -28.56 -11.16 10.24
N GLU A 166 -28.96 -9.92 10.58
CA GLU A 166 -30.32 -9.62 11.03
C GLU A 166 -31.36 -9.95 9.93
N LEU A 167 -31.08 -9.59 8.68
CA LEU A 167 -31.94 -9.93 7.54
C LEU A 167 -32.08 -11.45 7.34
N VAL A 168 -30.97 -12.19 7.43
CA VAL A 168 -30.98 -13.66 7.32
C VAL A 168 -31.80 -14.28 8.46
N GLN A 169 -31.67 -13.79 9.69
CA GLN A 169 -32.46 -14.26 10.83
C GLN A 169 -33.95 -13.96 10.65
N ALA A 170 -34.31 -12.79 10.13
CA ALA A 170 -35.69 -12.43 9.82
C ALA A 170 -36.30 -13.35 8.75
N MET A 171 -35.54 -13.67 7.69
CA MET A 171 -35.96 -14.63 6.67
C MET A 171 -36.14 -16.05 7.24
N GLN A 172 -35.21 -16.52 8.08
CA GLN A 172 -35.33 -17.82 8.75
C GLN A 172 -36.57 -17.90 9.65
N ALA A 173 -36.88 -16.82 10.37
CA ALA A 173 -38.07 -16.74 11.20
C ALA A 173 -39.36 -16.88 10.37
N GLN A 174 -39.45 -16.21 9.22
CA GLN A 174 -40.59 -16.33 8.29
C GLN A 174 -40.73 -17.74 7.71
N VAL A 175 -39.63 -18.38 7.31
CA VAL A 175 -39.67 -19.76 6.82
C VAL A 175 -40.18 -20.71 7.91
N SER A 176 -39.71 -20.55 9.15
CA SER A 176 -40.14 -21.38 10.28
C SER A 176 -41.62 -21.21 10.65
N SER A 177 -42.20 -20.02 10.43
CA SER A 177 -43.61 -19.76 10.71
C SER A 177 -44.50 -20.35 9.62
N LEU A 178 -44.07 -20.29 8.35
CA LEU A 178 -44.72 -20.96 7.24
C LEU A 178 -44.73 -22.48 7.41
N GLU A 179 -43.59 -23.08 7.78
CA GLU A 179 -43.51 -24.52 8.03
C GLU A 179 -44.48 -24.97 9.13
N ARG A 180 -44.55 -24.21 10.24
CA ARG A 180 -45.50 -24.46 11.32
C ARG A 180 -46.95 -24.37 10.85
N THR A 181 -47.28 -23.39 10.02
CA THR A 181 -48.63 -23.21 9.47
C THR A 181 -49.04 -24.36 8.56
N ILE A 182 -48.13 -24.81 7.69
CA ILE A 182 -48.36 -25.97 6.80
C ILE A 182 -48.53 -27.25 7.60
N ARG A 183 -47.68 -27.49 8.62
CA ARG A 183 -47.76 -28.71 9.46
C ARG A 183 -49.01 -28.77 10.34
N SER A 184 -49.62 -27.62 10.63
CA SER A 184 -50.83 -27.52 11.44
C SER A 184 -52.13 -27.77 10.67
N ARG A 185 -52.08 -27.87 9.33
CA ARG A 185 -53.20 -28.23 8.46
C ARG A 185 -53.12 -29.70 8.04
#